data_AF-A0A151JPR9-F1
#
_entry.id   AF-A0A151JPR9-F1
#
_cell.length_a   1.000
_cell.length_b   1.000
_cell.length_c   1.000
_cell.angle_alpha   90.00
_cell.angle_beta   90.00
_cell.angle_gamma   90.00
#
_symmetry.space_group_name_H-M   'P 1'
#
loop_
_entity.id
_entity.type
_entity.pdbx_description
1 polymer ?
#
loop_
_entity_poly.entity_id
_entity_poly.type
_entity_poly.pdbx_seq_one_letter_code
_entity_poly.pdbx_strand_id
1 'polypeptide(L)'
;MCINKLPFKDRFKKLILPAMCITMKEPNSDFMNLYMKSFVNQITKINENDIIIAYEGKDIKIILLPLCSSVDSVARPLLQNRIQFNGYDDCSWCYVHGKYINGSMRYSITENERNIRSHVSHLNNVQEVLSVNPSKCFNKSDRKNIDNRLILIKLPNEIHRLPGILQDKNKWKGTEWRSWLLYYSFPCLKGILNAHLLELYMLLI
;
A
#
# COMPACT_ATOMS: atom_id res chain seq x y z
N MET A 1 13.28 -7.70 -16.00
CA MET A 1 13.50 -8.98 -15.27
C MET A 1 14.89 -9.50 -15.60
N CYS A 2 15.70 -9.75 -14.58
CA CYS A 2 17.04 -10.34 -14.73
C CYS A 2 16.96 -11.85 -14.46
N ILE A 3 17.69 -12.65 -15.24
CA ILE A 3 17.83 -14.09 -14.97
C ILE A 3 19.00 -14.28 -13.99
N ASN A 4 18.69 -14.60 -12.73
CA ASN A 4 19.70 -14.73 -11.67
C ASN A 4 20.78 -15.80 -11.96
N LYS A 5 20.48 -16.81 -12.79
CA LYS A 5 21.40 -17.88 -13.17
C LYS A 5 22.45 -17.48 -14.21
N LEU A 6 22.35 -16.29 -14.83
CA LEU A 6 23.39 -15.79 -15.74
C LEU A 6 24.62 -15.29 -14.97
N PRO A 7 25.83 -15.33 -15.58
CA PRO A 7 27.01 -14.66 -15.06
C PRO A 7 26.77 -13.17 -14.84
N PHE A 8 27.39 -12.57 -13.81
CA PHE A 8 27.17 -11.17 -13.42
C PHE A 8 27.29 -10.18 -14.59
N LYS A 9 28.29 -10.37 -15.46
CA LYS A 9 28.53 -9.53 -16.65
C LYS A 9 27.41 -9.56 -17.69
N ASP A 10 26.59 -10.62 -17.68
CA ASP A 10 25.52 -10.84 -18.67
C ASP A 10 24.11 -10.55 -18.11
N ARG A 11 23.93 -10.60 -16.77
CA ARG A 11 22.63 -10.38 -16.11
C ARG A 11 21.95 -9.09 -16.53
N PHE A 12 22.72 -8.02 -16.66
CA PHE A 12 22.21 -6.68 -17.01
C PHE A 12 22.19 -6.39 -18.51
N LYS A 13 22.83 -7.24 -19.33
CA LYS A 13 22.81 -7.12 -20.80
C LYS A 13 21.60 -7.82 -21.41
N LYS A 14 21.10 -8.87 -20.74
CA LYS A 14 20.00 -9.72 -21.21
C LYS A 14 18.77 -9.50 -20.33
N LEU A 15 18.27 -8.26 -20.31
CA LEU A 15 17.06 -7.90 -19.59
C LEU A 15 15.83 -8.34 -20.39
N ILE A 16 14.94 -9.10 -19.75
CA ILE A 16 13.61 -9.39 -20.29
C ILE A 16 12.67 -8.29 -19.80
N LEU A 17 11.92 -7.68 -20.70
CA LEU A 17 10.81 -6.78 -20.35
C LEU A 17 9.50 -7.59 -20.38
N PRO A 18 9.05 -8.16 -19.24
CA PRO A 18 7.88 -9.03 -19.23
C PRO A 18 6.57 -8.25 -19.37
N ALA A 19 6.55 -6.98 -18.97
CA ALA A 19 5.37 -6.15 -18.99
C ALA A 19 5.77 -4.67 -19.04
N MET A 20 4.95 -3.87 -19.72
CA MET A 20 5.06 -2.41 -19.75
C MET A 20 3.68 -1.81 -19.45
N CYS A 21 3.63 -0.82 -18.57
CA CYS A 21 2.40 -0.12 -18.23
C CYS A 21 2.58 1.36 -18.58
N ILE A 22 1.76 1.88 -19.48
CA ILE A 22 1.76 3.30 -19.85
C ILE A 22 0.41 3.87 -19.45
N THR A 23 0.44 4.88 -18.60
CA THR A 23 -0.76 5.55 -18.09
C THR A 23 -0.63 7.06 -18.26
N MET A 24 -1.76 7.73 -18.47
CA MET A 24 -1.80 9.20 -18.57
C MET A 24 -1.71 9.89 -17.21
N LYS A 25 -1.95 9.14 -16.13
CA LYS A 25 -1.92 9.58 -14.74
C LYS A 25 -1.29 8.47 -13.90
N GLU A 26 -0.74 8.83 -12.75
CA GLU A 26 -0.22 7.86 -11.80
C GLU A 26 -1.32 6.83 -11.44
N PRO A 27 -1.06 5.52 -11.57
CA PRO A 27 -2.06 4.49 -11.33
C PRO A 27 -2.42 4.43 -9.84
N ASN A 28 -3.67 4.10 -9.54
CA ASN A 28 -4.11 3.84 -8.16
C ASN A 28 -3.80 2.38 -7.77
N SER A 29 -3.94 2.06 -6.47
CA SER A 29 -3.66 0.72 -5.95
C SER A 29 -4.55 -0.35 -6.61
N ASP A 30 -5.81 -0.05 -6.92
CA ASP A 30 -6.72 -1.01 -7.57
C ASP A 30 -6.25 -1.38 -8.98
N PHE A 31 -5.85 -0.37 -9.77
CA PHE A 31 -5.32 -0.58 -11.11
C PHE A 31 -3.99 -1.32 -11.06
N MET A 32 -3.08 -0.95 -10.15
CA MET A 32 -1.82 -1.66 -9.98
C MET A 32 -2.04 -3.11 -9.54
N ASN A 33 -2.98 -3.37 -8.65
CA ASN A 33 -3.36 -4.72 -8.26
C ASN A 33 -3.89 -5.53 -9.44
N LEU A 34 -4.75 -4.94 -10.29
CA LEU A 34 -5.23 -5.59 -11.50
C LEU A 34 -4.08 -5.92 -12.47
N TYR A 35 -3.19 -4.96 -12.71
CA TYR A 35 -2.04 -5.12 -13.58
C TYR A 35 -1.10 -6.23 -13.08
N MET A 36 -0.73 -6.19 -11.79
CA MET A 36 0.13 -7.19 -11.18
C MET A 36 -0.53 -8.56 -11.11
N LYS A 37 -1.84 -8.63 -10.86
CA LYS A 37 -2.60 -9.89 -10.89
C LYS A 37 -2.56 -10.54 -12.27
N SER A 38 -2.65 -9.76 -13.34
CA SER A 38 -2.48 -10.27 -14.71
C SER A 38 -1.09 -10.88 -14.92
N PHE A 39 -0.04 -10.20 -14.47
CA PHE A 39 1.33 -10.72 -14.53
C PHE A 39 1.50 -12.02 -13.74
N VAL A 40 1.03 -12.07 -12.49
CA VAL A 40 1.13 -13.27 -11.65
C VAL A 40 0.38 -14.43 -12.29
N ASN A 41 -0.84 -14.21 -12.78
CA ASN A 41 -1.62 -15.25 -13.45
C ASN A 41 -0.91 -15.81 -14.69
N GLN A 42 -0.23 -14.97 -15.47
CA GLN A 42 0.53 -15.41 -16.64
C GLN A 42 1.72 -16.29 -16.23
N ILE A 43 2.48 -15.88 -15.22
CA ILE A 43 3.62 -16.67 -14.71
C ILE A 43 3.16 -18.00 -14.13
N THR A 44 2.05 -18.02 -13.37
CA THR A 44 1.47 -19.26 -12.84
C THR A 44 1.08 -20.21 -13.96
N LYS A 45 0.36 -19.72 -14.98
CA LYS A 45 -0.01 -20.53 -16.16
C LYS A 45 1.21 -21.07 -16.91
N ILE A 46 2.26 -20.28 -17.04
CA ILE A 46 3.50 -20.72 -17.69
C ILE A 46 4.14 -21.86 -16.89
N ASN A 47 4.18 -21.75 -15.56
CA ASN A 47 4.72 -22.79 -14.70
C ASN A 47 3.85 -24.05 -14.66
N GLU A 48 2.53 -23.94 -14.87
CA GLU A 48 1.63 -25.10 -14.99
C GLU A 48 1.85 -25.89 -16.28
N ASN A 49 2.19 -25.22 -17.38
CA ASN A 49 2.38 -25.85 -18.69
C ASN A 49 3.80 -26.39 -18.93
N ASP A 50 4.71 -26.23 -17.97
CA ASP A 50 6.15 -26.54 -18.04
C ASP A 50 6.89 -25.90 -19.22
N ILE A 51 7.95 -25.14 -18.94
CA ILE A 51 8.90 -24.73 -19.98
C ILE A 51 10.02 -25.76 -20.04
N ILE A 52 10.12 -26.51 -21.14
CA ILE A 52 11.20 -27.47 -21.39
C ILE A 52 12.05 -26.96 -22.56
N ILE A 53 13.35 -26.84 -22.36
CA ILE A 53 14.31 -26.53 -23.42
C ILE A 53 15.31 -27.68 -23.60
N ALA A 54 15.63 -28.02 -24.84
CA ALA A 54 16.69 -28.96 -25.15
C ALA A 54 18.03 -28.20 -25.24
N TYR A 55 19.00 -28.58 -24.42
CA TYR A 55 20.35 -28.01 -24.42
C TYR A 55 21.39 -29.10 -24.20
N GLU A 56 22.37 -29.20 -25.11
CA GLU A 56 23.43 -30.22 -25.08
C GLU A 56 22.89 -31.66 -24.91
N GLY A 57 21.77 -31.97 -25.58
CA GLY A 57 21.14 -33.30 -25.52
C GLY A 57 20.41 -33.60 -24.20
N LYS A 58 20.24 -32.61 -23.31
CA LYS A 58 19.47 -32.73 -22.07
C LYS A 58 18.24 -31.83 -22.12
N ASP A 59 17.13 -32.36 -21.60
CA ASP A 59 15.92 -31.58 -21.36
C ASP A 59 16.06 -30.83 -20.03
N ILE A 60 15.96 -29.51 -20.10
CA ILE A 60 16.03 -28.62 -18.94
C ILE A 60 14.66 -28.00 -18.73
N LYS A 61 14.05 -28.30 -17.57
CA LYS A 61 12.83 -27.65 -17.11
C LYS A 61 13.16 -26.29 -16.49
N ILE A 62 12.52 -25.23 -17.00
CA ILE A 62 12.64 -23.86 -16.50
C ILE A 62 11.43 -23.55 -15.63
N ILE A 63 11.67 -23.05 -14.42
CA ILE A 63 10.66 -22.58 -13.49
C ILE A 63 10.86 -21.08 -13.27
N LEU A 64 9.80 -20.30 -13.46
CA LEU A 64 9.82 -18.85 -13.28
C LEU A 64 9.26 -18.47 -11.91
N LEU A 65 10.13 -17.99 -11.02
CA LEU A 65 9.74 -17.54 -9.68
C LEU A 65 10.05 -16.04 -9.51
N PRO A 66 9.02 -15.16 -9.47
CA PRO A 66 9.20 -13.75 -9.16
C PRO A 66 9.53 -13.60 -7.67
N LEU A 67 10.82 -13.47 -7.34
CA LEU A 67 11.27 -13.43 -5.93
C LEU A 67 11.19 -12.03 -5.30
N CYS A 68 11.49 -10.99 -6.07
CA CYS A 68 11.51 -9.62 -5.57
C CYS A 68 11.09 -8.62 -6.65
N SER A 69 10.53 -7.50 -6.20
CA SER A 69 10.24 -6.34 -7.05
C SER A 69 11.02 -5.14 -6.53
N SER A 70 11.91 -4.61 -7.36
CA SER A 70 12.64 -3.38 -7.07
C SER A 70 11.79 -2.20 -7.52
N VAL A 71 11.18 -1.53 -6.56
CA VAL A 71 10.28 -0.40 -6.78
C VAL A 71 10.72 0.79 -5.93
N ASP A 72 10.62 1.98 -6.51
CA ASP A 72 10.88 3.22 -5.78
C ASP A 72 9.89 3.41 -4.62
N SER A 73 10.18 4.38 -3.76
CA SER A 73 9.39 4.65 -2.56
C SER A 73 7.96 5.12 -2.85
N VAL A 74 7.69 5.70 -4.03
CA VAL A 74 6.37 6.21 -4.41
C VAL A 74 5.50 5.08 -4.98
N ALA A 75 6.09 4.16 -5.74
CA ALA A 75 5.42 3.03 -6.37
C ALA A 75 5.19 1.83 -5.42
N ARG A 76 6.08 1.63 -4.44
CA ARG A 76 5.94 0.59 -3.40
C ARG A 76 4.57 0.55 -2.70
N PRO A 77 4.04 1.66 -2.17
CA PRO A 77 2.73 1.69 -1.51
C PRO A 77 1.59 1.27 -2.45
N LEU A 78 1.63 1.66 -3.72
CA LEU A 78 0.62 1.29 -4.72
C LEU A 78 0.58 -0.22 -4.96
N LEU A 79 1.76 -0.86 -5.05
CA LEU A 79 1.89 -2.30 -5.25
C LEU A 79 1.52 -3.12 -4.01
N GLN A 80 1.69 -2.55 -2.83
CA GLN A 80 1.43 -3.23 -1.56
C GLN A 80 0.05 -2.89 -0.98
N ASN A 81 -0.71 -2.02 -1.65
CA ASN A 81 -1.94 -1.43 -1.13
C ASN A 81 -1.75 -0.83 0.28
N ARG A 82 -0.77 0.08 0.41
CA ARG A 82 -0.41 0.78 1.66
C ARG A 82 -0.32 2.30 1.44
N ILE A 83 -0.32 3.06 2.53
CA ILE A 83 0.02 4.51 2.54
C ILE A 83 1.38 4.79 1.96
N GLN A 84 1.49 5.95 1.33
CA GLN A 84 2.77 6.50 0.90
C GLN A 84 3.72 6.75 2.09
N PHE A 85 5.02 6.83 1.78
CA PHE A 85 6.17 7.00 2.68
C PHE A 85 6.18 8.30 3.55
N ASN A 86 5.07 9.02 3.61
CA ASN A 86 4.86 10.18 4.48
C ASN A 86 3.74 9.95 5.51
N GLY A 87 3.14 8.76 5.53
CA GLY A 87 2.12 8.38 6.50
C GLY A 87 2.75 7.96 7.82
N TYR A 88 2.00 8.03 8.92
CA TYR A 88 2.56 7.73 10.24
C TYR A 88 2.93 6.26 10.42
N ASP A 89 2.27 5.35 9.71
CA ASP A 89 2.50 3.90 9.84
C ASP A 89 2.93 3.29 8.49
N ASP A 90 3.66 4.07 7.68
CA ASP A 90 3.95 3.77 6.27
C ASP A 90 4.94 2.64 6.03
N CYS A 91 5.67 2.23 7.08
CA CYS A 91 6.79 1.34 6.92
C CYS A 91 6.30 -0.01 6.41
N SER A 92 6.75 -0.40 5.22
CA SER A 92 6.38 -1.68 4.60
C SER A 92 6.88 -2.90 5.37
N TRP A 93 7.83 -2.70 6.28
CA TRP A 93 8.58 -3.78 6.95
C TRP A 93 8.21 -3.92 8.42
N CYS A 94 7.80 -2.86 9.11
CA CYS A 94 7.56 -2.91 10.55
C CYS A 94 6.37 -2.04 10.98
N TYR A 95 5.97 -2.21 12.23
CA TYR A 95 4.87 -1.50 12.88
C TYR A 95 5.33 -0.25 13.64
N VAL A 96 6.51 0.31 13.29
CA VAL A 96 7.01 1.51 13.97
C VAL A 96 6.19 2.72 13.53
N HIS A 97 5.62 3.41 14.50
CA HIS A 97 4.92 4.67 14.30
C HIS A 97 5.93 5.82 14.10
N GLY A 98 5.77 6.54 12.99
CA GLY A 98 6.52 7.73 12.65
C GLY A 98 6.06 8.96 13.44
N LYS A 99 6.90 9.98 13.47
CA LYS A 99 6.59 11.30 14.04
C LYS A 99 6.89 12.38 13.02
N TYR A 100 5.96 13.31 12.86
CA TYR A 100 6.16 14.46 12.00
C TYR A 100 7.00 15.51 12.75
N ILE A 101 8.25 15.72 12.33
CA ILE A 101 9.21 16.63 12.96
C ILE A 101 9.81 17.53 11.88
N ASN A 102 9.72 18.85 12.08
CA ASN A 102 10.29 19.87 11.19
C ASN A 102 9.88 19.72 9.71
N GLY A 103 8.59 19.47 9.43
CA GLY A 103 8.08 19.38 8.05
C GLY A 103 8.32 18.03 7.36
N SER A 104 8.79 17.01 8.10
CA SER A 104 9.10 15.69 7.53
C SER A 104 8.66 14.56 8.46
N MET A 105 8.25 13.42 7.89
CA MET A 105 8.05 12.18 8.65
C MET A 105 9.39 11.60 9.09
N ARG A 106 9.53 11.26 10.37
CA ARG A 106 10.76 10.69 10.95
C ARG A 106 10.46 9.44 11.78
N TYR A 107 11.31 8.44 11.61
CA TYR A 107 11.26 7.19 12.38
C TYR A 107 12.44 7.16 13.36
N SER A 108 12.15 7.25 14.65
CA SER A 108 13.17 7.21 15.69
C SER A 108 13.84 5.84 15.74
N ILE A 109 15.17 5.81 15.88
CA ILE A 109 15.90 4.59 16.20
C ILE A 109 15.57 4.24 17.65
N THR A 110 15.08 3.03 17.88
CA THR A 110 14.80 2.48 19.20
C THR A 110 15.81 1.37 19.48
N GLU A 111 16.23 1.22 20.74
CA GLU A 111 17.11 0.12 21.16
C GLU A 111 16.40 -1.25 21.11
N ASN A 112 15.07 -1.25 21.20
CA ASN A 112 14.25 -2.47 21.14
C ASN A 112 14.11 -3.02 19.72
N GLU A 113 14.03 -4.34 19.61
CA GLU A 113 13.67 -5.02 18.37
C GLU A 113 12.32 -4.53 17.85
N ARG A 114 12.27 -4.32 16.53
CA ARG A 114 11.07 -3.83 15.85
C ARG A 114 10.14 -4.99 15.54
N ASN A 115 8.86 -4.83 15.86
CA ASN A 115 7.82 -5.73 15.38
C ASN A 115 7.73 -5.67 13.86
N ILE A 116 8.14 -6.76 13.20
CA ILE A 116 8.16 -6.88 11.74
C ILE A 116 6.75 -7.26 11.23
N ARG A 117 6.36 -6.66 10.10
CA ARG A 117 5.14 -7.03 9.38
C ARG A 117 5.36 -8.38 8.71
N SER A 118 4.42 -9.30 8.88
CA SER A 118 4.39 -10.58 8.17
C SER A 118 3.15 -10.68 7.28
N HIS A 119 3.16 -11.61 6.33
CA HIS A 119 1.96 -11.90 5.54
C HIS A 119 0.78 -12.31 6.44
N VAL A 120 1.04 -13.15 7.44
CA VAL A 120 0.05 -13.62 8.41
C VAL A 120 -0.50 -12.45 9.24
N SER A 121 0.35 -11.59 9.79
CA SER A 121 -0.12 -10.45 10.59
C SER A 121 -0.94 -9.47 9.76
N HIS A 122 -0.58 -9.25 8.49
CA HIS A 122 -1.38 -8.42 7.58
C HIS A 122 -2.77 -9.03 7.30
N LEU A 123 -2.83 -10.34 7.01
CA LEU A 123 -4.10 -11.02 6.78
C LEU A 123 -5.00 -11.00 8.02
N ASN A 124 -4.43 -11.20 9.21
CA ASN A 124 -5.17 -11.11 10.46
C ASN A 124 -5.77 -9.71 10.66
N ASN A 125 -4.99 -8.65 10.43
CA ASN A 125 -5.49 -7.28 10.53
C ASN A 125 -6.64 -7.01 9.54
N VAL A 126 -6.52 -7.50 8.30
CA VAL A 126 -7.59 -7.38 7.28
C VAL A 126 -8.84 -8.14 7.71
N GLN A 127 -8.69 -9.39 8.15
CA GLN A 127 -9.82 -10.22 8.60
C GLN A 127 -10.54 -9.59 9.79
N GLU A 128 -9.79 -9.03 10.74
CA GLU A 128 -10.35 -8.36 11.90
C GLU A 128 -11.20 -7.15 11.48
N VAL A 129 -10.67 -6.29 10.60
CA VAL A 129 -11.45 -5.15 10.08
C VAL A 129 -12.68 -5.60 9.31
N LEU A 130 -12.61 -6.67 8.53
CA LEU A 130 -13.75 -7.23 7.81
C LEU A 130 -14.83 -7.83 8.75
N SER A 131 -14.45 -8.27 9.95
CA SER A 131 -15.39 -8.77 10.96
C SER A 131 -16.19 -7.67 11.64
N VAL A 132 -15.71 -6.42 11.57
CA VAL A 132 -16.35 -5.26 12.19
C VAL A 132 -17.50 -4.76 11.31
N ASN A 133 -18.65 -4.50 11.91
CA ASN A 133 -19.76 -3.85 11.22
C ASN A 133 -19.52 -2.33 11.11
N PRO A 134 -19.26 -1.77 9.90
CA PRO A 134 -18.88 -0.36 9.74
C PRO A 134 -19.96 0.61 10.22
N SER A 135 -21.23 0.19 10.18
CA SER A 135 -22.36 1.01 10.62
C SER A 135 -22.38 1.22 12.13
N LYS A 136 -21.76 0.32 12.90
CA LYS A 136 -21.68 0.40 14.37
C LYS A 136 -20.46 1.19 14.85
N CYS A 137 -19.50 1.51 13.98
CA CYS A 137 -18.29 2.23 14.37
C CYS A 137 -18.55 3.69 14.78
N PHE A 138 -19.62 4.30 14.29
CA PHE A 138 -19.93 5.71 14.55
C PHE A 138 -21.43 5.95 14.74
N ASN A 139 -21.79 6.54 15.87
CA ASN A 139 -23.14 7.05 16.10
C ASN A 139 -23.33 8.43 15.41
N LYS A 140 -24.53 9.03 15.52
CA LYS A 140 -24.84 10.32 14.89
C LYS A 140 -24.02 11.49 15.46
N SER A 141 -23.73 11.47 16.76
CA SER A 141 -22.89 12.47 17.43
C SER A 141 -21.43 12.38 16.98
N ASP A 142 -20.90 11.17 16.89
CA ASP A 142 -19.54 10.90 16.41
C ASP A 142 -19.33 11.47 15.00
N ARG A 143 -20.29 11.20 14.09
CA ARG A 143 -20.25 11.71 12.70
C ARG A 143 -20.24 13.24 12.67
N LYS A 144 -21.04 13.89 13.52
CA LYS A 144 -21.07 15.36 13.64
C LYS A 144 -19.75 15.90 14.19
N ASN A 145 -19.15 15.23 15.16
CA ASN A 145 -17.85 15.61 15.71
C ASN A 145 -16.73 15.47 14.68
N ILE A 146 -16.77 14.41 13.85
CA ILE A 146 -15.84 14.22 12.75
C ILE A 146 -15.99 15.33 11.70
N ASP A 147 -17.23 15.66 11.30
CA ASP A 147 -17.51 16.76 10.36
C ASP A 147 -16.97 18.10 10.90
N ASN A 148 -17.19 18.38 12.19
CA ASN A 148 -16.65 19.60 12.83
C ASN A 148 -15.11 19.63 12.80
N ARG A 149 -14.45 18.50 13.08
CA ARG A 149 -12.98 18.40 13.03
C ARG A 149 -12.45 18.58 11.62
N LEU A 150 -13.14 18.04 10.62
CA LEU A 150 -12.81 18.21 9.21
C LEU A 150 -12.86 19.67 8.77
N ILE A 151 -13.91 20.40 9.16
CA ILE A 151 -14.05 21.83 8.83
C ILE A 151 -12.95 22.66 9.50
N LEU A 152 -12.56 22.30 10.71
CA LEU A 152 -11.55 23.03 11.50
C LEU A 152 -10.11 22.63 11.18
N ILE A 153 -9.90 21.64 10.31
CA ILE A 153 -8.54 21.15 10.02
C ILE A 153 -7.72 22.22 9.30
N LYS A 154 -6.53 22.49 9.80
CA LYS A 154 -5.58 23.37 9.11
C LYS A 154 -4.81 22.55 8.08
N LEU A 155 -4.83 23.02 6.84
CA LEU A 155 -4.17 22.34 5.74
C LEU A 155 -2.69 22.74 5.65
N PRO A 156 -1.79 21.78 5.34
CA PRO A 156 -0.46 22.10 4.89
C PRO A 156 -0.53 22.76 3.49
N ASN A 157 0.49 23.55 3.14
CA ASN A 157 0.47 24.41 1.95
C ASN A 157 0.26 23.65 0.63
N GLU A 158 0.61 22.37 0.61
CA GLU A 158 0.52 21.47 -0.54
C GLU A 158 -0.91 21.00 -0.84
N ILE A 159 -1.86 21.22 0.10
CA ILE A 159 -3.26 20.86 -0.08
C ILE A 159 -4.10 22.13 -0.19
N HIS A 160 -4.38 22.52 -1.43
CA HIS A 160 -5.06 23.79 -1.75
C HIS A 160 -6.59 23.72 -1.67
N ARG A 161 -7.18 22.55 -1.38
CA ARG A 161 -8.64 22.37 -1.33
C ARG A 161 -9.09 21.87 0.05
N LEU A 162 -10.02 22.62 0.64
CA LEU A 162 -10.70 22.25 1.89
C LEU A 162 -11.46 20.94 1.73
N PRO A 163 -11.41 20.05 2.74
CA PRO A 163 -12.22 18.84 2.72
C PRO A 163 -13.71 19.16 2.73
N GLY A 164 -14.49 18.39 1.97
CA GLY A 164 -15.93 18.32 2.19
C GLY A 164 -16.26 17.64 3.52
N ILE A 165 -17.50 17.78 3.98
CA ILE A 165 -18.02 17.05 5.14
C ILE A 165 -18.30 15.58 4.78
N LEU A 166 -18.25 14.67 5.75
CA LEU A 166 -18.49 13.23 5.53
C LEU A 166 -19.91 12.93 5.05
N GLN A 167 -20.89 13.77 5.36
CA GLN A 167 -22.26 13.59 4.87
C GLN A 167 -22.31 13.60 3.33
N ASP A 168 -21.46 14.39 2.70
CA ASP A 168 -21.36 14.52 1.25
C ASP A 168 -20.28 13.63 0.63
N LYS A 169 -19.76 12.63 1.37
CA LYS A 169 -18.68 11.75 0.89
C LYS A 169 -18.97 11.07 -0.45
N ASN A 170 -20.24 10.84 -0.78
CA ASN A 170 -20.65 10.24 -2.05
C ASN A 170 -20.38 11.18 -3.26
N LYS A 171 -20.19 12.48 -3.01
CA LYS A 171 -19.86 13.49 -4.03
C LYS A 171 -18.35 13.76 -4.11
N TRP A 172 -17.56 13.19 -3.20
CA TRP A 172 -16.12 13.40 -3.15
C TRP A 172 -15.43 12.83 -4.39
N LYS A 173 -14.52 13.61 -4.97
CA LYS A 173 -13.63 13.17 -6.05
C LYS A 173 -12.49 12.33 -5.47
N GLY A 174 -11.81 11.55 -6.32
CA GLY A 174 -10.70 10.70 -5.88
C GLY A 174 -9.60 11.44 -5.11
N THR A 175 -9.35 12.71 -5.43
CA THR A 175 -8.42 13.58 -4.69
C THR A 175 -8.86 13.87 -3.26
N GLU A 176 -10.17 14.00 -3.01
CA GLU A 176 -10.70 14.24 -1.66
C GLU A 176 -10.63 12.97 -0.82
N TRP A 177 -10.93 11.81 -1.41
CA TRP A 177 -10.71 10.51 -0.79
C TRP A 177 -9.23 10.28 -0.44
N ARG A 178 -8.32 10.61 -1.36
CA ARG A 178 -6.87 10.57 -1.10
C ARG A 178 -6.50 11.46 0.08
N SER A 179 -6.96 12.71 0.11
CA SER A 179 -6.63 13.62 1.20
C SER A 179 -7.22 13.18 2.53
N TRP A 180 -8.43 12.62 2.54
CA TRP A 180 -9.04 12.02 3.72
C TRP A 180 -8.17 10.88 4.27
N LEU A 181 -7.84 9.91 3.44
CA LEU A 181 -7.08 8.73 3.86
C LEU A 181 -5.68 9.09 4.38
N LEU A 182 -4.98 10.00 3.69
CA LEU A 182 -3.58 10.29 3.98
C LEU A 182 -3.37 11.34 5.09
N TYR A 183 -4.30 12.29 5.26
CA TYR A 183 -4.05 13.47 6.10
C TYR A 183 -5.12 13.74 7.16
N TYR A 184 -6.40 13.53 6.83
CA TYR A 184 -7.48 14.03 7.68
C TYR A 184 -8.09 12.97 8.60
N SER A 185 -8.11 11.72 8.15
CA SER A 185 -8.77 10.62 8.84
C SER A 185 -8.25 10.47 10.26
N PHE A 186 -6.93 10.36 10.46
CA PHE A 186 -6.33 10.17 11.78
C PHE A 186 -6.71 11.27 12.79
N PRO A 187 -6.43 12.57 12.56
CA PRO A 187 -6.79 13.61 13.52
C PRO A 187 -8.30 13.73 13.72
N CYS A 188 -9.11 13.43 12.70
CA CYS A 188 -10.56 13.48 12.81
C CYS A 188 -11.13 12.30 13.62
N LEU A 189 -10.56 11.10 13.48
CA LEU A 189 -11.03 9.87 14.13
C LEU A 189 -10.45 9.66 15.53
N LYS A 190 -9.31 10.28 15.87
CA LYS A 190 -8.62 10.10 17.15
C LYS A 190 -9.51 10.44 18.35
N GLY A 191 -9.73 9.47 19.25
CA GLY A 191 -10.59 9.62 20.42
C GLY A 191 -12.10 9.59 20.11
N ILE A 192 -12.48 9.25 18.87
CA ILE A 192 -13.88 8.95 18.48
C ILE A 192 -13.99 7.47 18.10
N LEU A 193 -13.14 7.02 17.16
CA LEU A 193 -13.03 5.59 16.84
C LEU A 193 -12.35 4.86 18.01
N ASN A 194 -12.80 3.63 18.29
CA ASN A 194 -12.13 2.74 19.24
C ASN A 194 -10.63 2.69 18.95
N ALA A 195 -9.79 2.80 19.98
CA ALA A 195 -8.33 2.95 19.82
C ALA A 195 -7.70 1.80 19.03
N HIS A 196 -8.12 0.55 19.28
CA HIS A 196 -7.65 -0.63 18.57
C HIS A 196 -8.10 -0.59 17.10
N LEU A 197 -9.35 -0.24 16.83
CA LEU A 197 -9.84 -0.09 15.46
C LEU A 197 -9.16 1.06 14.71
N LEU A 198 -8.79 2.14 15.41
CA LEU A 198 -8.02 3.24 14.82
C LEU A 198 -6.59 2.82 14.50
N GLU A 199 -5.97 2.00 15.35
CA GLU A 199 -4.67 1.40 15.06
C GLU A 199 -4.75 0.51 13.82
N LEU A 200 -5.70 -0.45 13.77
CA LEU A 200 -5.92 -1.28 12.59
C LEU A 200 -6.18 -0.46 11.32
N TYR A 201 -6.98 0.61 11.42
CA TYR A 201 -7.23 1.55 10.34
C TYR A 201 -5.93 2.17 9.81
N MET A 202 -5.05 2.64 10.70
CA MET A 202 -3.75 3.22 10.34
C MET A 202 -2.77 2.19 9.77
N LEU A 203 -2.92 0.91 10.12
CA LEU A 203 -2.07 -0.17 9.62
C LEU A 203 -2.41 -0.63 8.20
N LEU A 204 -3.63 -0.35 7.74
CA LEU A 204 -4.21 -0.83 6.48
C LEU A 204 -4.43 0.26 5.43
N ILE A 205 -4.42 1.52 5.85
CA ILE A 205 -4.59 2.68 4.98
C ILE A 205 -3.23 3.28 4.78
#